data_AF-A0A557SL75-F1
#
_entry.id   AF-A0A557SL75-F1
#
_cell.length_a   1.000
_cell.length_b   1.000
_cell.length_c   1.000
_cell.angle_alpha   90.00
_cell.angle_beta   90.00
_cell.angle_gamma   90.00
#
_symmetry.space_group_name_H-M   'P 1'
#
loop_
_entity.id
_entity.type
_entity.pdbx_description
1 polymer ?
#
loop_
_entity_poly.entity_id
_entity_poly.type
_entity_poly.pdbx_seq_one_letter_code
_entity_poly.pdbx_strand_id
1 'polypeptide(L)'
;MLIDWFTVVAQLLNFLILVWLLKRFLYQPVLDAIDAREHRIAKELAQADATRNAAQAEQTHFREQQAALDAQREALLATATAEADAEGKRLIEAARQRATELEAHQTQRLATQATALRQALAERTQHEVFAVCRKALGDLADAGLESRMVATFVRRLQAARATDEAALLAGFKTSVAPLVVRSAFALSDADRAAVQAALKDDLGIAQAPQFEIASDRVAGIEIASAGQALGWSIADYLDALQASVTELLAAPAPPAGEAKPSIKLKVPTDAG
;
A
#
# COMPACT_ATOMS: atom_id res chain seq x y z
N MET A 1 -57.73 -20.59 140.18
CA MET A 1 -57.05 -20.35 138.89
C MET A 1 -57.26 -18.89 138.53
N LEU A 2 -56.26 -18.05 138.75
CA LEU A 2 -56.26 -16.67 138.30
C LEU A 2 -55.28 -16.62 137.15
N ILE A 3 -55.81 -16.64 135.93
CA ILE A 3 -55.01 -16.22 134.79
C ILE A 3 -54.82 -14.72 135.01
N ASP A 4 -53.63 -14.32 135.42
CA ASP A 4 -53.24 -12.90 135.48
C ASP A 4 -53.25 -12.37 134.04
N TRP A 5 -54.41 -11.86 133.64
CA TRP A 5 -54.65 -11.24 132.33
C TRP A 5 -53.62 -10.15 132.04
N PHE A 6 -53.11 -9.49 133.07
CA PHE A 6 -52.01 -8.53 132.97
C PHE A 6 -50.71 -9.17 132.48
N THR A 7 -50.35 -10.36 132.98
CA THR A 7 -49.14 -11.10 132.56
C THR A 7 -49.28 -11.62 131.13
N VAL A 8 -50.48 -12.07 130.75
CA VAL A 8 -50.79 -12.50 129.37
C VAL A 8 -50.68 -11.33 128.39
N VAL A 9 -51.24 -10.17 128.73
CA VAL A 9 -51.13 -8.95 127.90
C VAL A 9 -49.68 -8.47 127.83
N ALA A 10 -48.93 -8.50 128.94
CA ALA A 10 -47.51 -8.12 128.95
C ALA A 10 -46.63 -9.08 128.13
N GLN A 11 -46.86 -10.40 128.19
CA GLN A 11 -46.18 -11.38 127.34
C GLN A 11 -46.55 -11.21 125.86
N LEU A 12 -47.81 -10.91 125.54
CA LEU A 12 -48.25 -10.63 124.18
C LEU A 12 -47.57 -9.36 123.62
N LEU A 13 -47.47 -8.31 124.44
CA LEU A 13 -46.73 -7.09 124.10
C LEU A 13 -45.24 -7.37 123.88
N ASN A 14 -44.60 -8.17 124.75
CA ASN A 14 -43.20 -8.57 124.60
C ASN A 14 -42.98 -9.38 123.32
N PHE A 15 -43.87 -10.33 123.03
CA PHE A 15 -43.84 -11.10 121.77
C PHE A 15 -44.04 -10.21 120.55
N LEU A 16 -44.98 -9.24 120.59
CA LEU A 16 -45.17 -8.28 119.50
C LEU A 16 -43.94 -7.41 119.27
N ILE A 17 -43.30 -6.92 120.34
CA ILE A 17 -42.05 -6.16 120.26
C ILE A 17 -40.95 -7.01 119.64
N LEU A 18 -40.82 -8.28 120.05
CA LEU A 18 -39.84 -9.21 119.50
C LEU A 18 -40.09 -9.50 118.01
N VAL A 19 -41.33 -9.76 117.62
CA VAL A 19 -41.71 -9.98 116.20
C VAL A 19 -41.48 -8.72 115.38
N TRP A 20 -41.78 -7.55 115.92
CA TRP A 20 -41.50 -6.27 115.26
C TRP A 20 -39.99 -6.05 115.07
N LEU A 21 -39.18 -6.33 116.10
CA LEU A 21 -37.73 -6.23 116.04
C LEU A 21 -37.16 -7.22 115.02
N LEU A 22 -37.61 -8.48 115.01
CA LEU A 22 -37.21 -9.50 114.04
C LEU A 22 -37.58 -9.13 112.60
N LYS A 23 -38.79 -8.61 112.40
CA LYS A 23 -39.25 -8.14 111.09
C LYS A 23 -38.37 -7.00 110.57
N ARG A 24 -38.02 -6.05 111.44
CA ARG A 24 -37.27 -4.84 111.07
C ARG A 24 -35.76 -5.08 110.93
N PHE A 25 -35.15 -5.84 111.85
CA PHE A 25 -33.69 -6.04 111.92
C PHE A 25 -33.18 -7.28 111.18
N LEU A 26 -33.99 -8.33 111.02
CA LEU A 26 -33.52 -9.60 110.46
C LEU A 26 -34.22 -9.95 109.15
N TYR A 27 -35.55 -9.89 109.12
CA TYR A 27 -36.32 -10.35 107.95
C TYR A 27 -36.18 -9.39 106.76
N GLN A 28 -36.42 -8.09 106.96
CA GLN A 28 -36.28 -7.09 105.89
C GLN A 28 -34.86 -7.08 105.28
N PRO A 29 -33.77 -6.94 106.07
CA PRO A 29 -32.42 -6.87 105.50
C PRO A 29 -31.99 -8.15 104.78
N VAL A 30 -32.49 -9.32 105.21
CA VAL A 30 -32.19 -10.61 104.56
C VAL A 30 -32.95 -10.75 103.24
N LEU A 31 -34.24 -10.38 103.20
CA LEU A 31 -35.02 -10.33 101.96
C LEU A 31 -34.43 -9.33 100.96
N ASP A 32 -34.10 -8.12 101.41
CA ASP A 32 -33.47 -7.10 100.57
C ASP A 32 -32.12 -7.58 99.99
N ALA A 33 -31.34 -8.36 100.77
CA ALA A 33 -30.08 -8.93 100.31
C ALA A 33 -30.26 -10.09 99.30
N ILE A 34 -31.33 -10.87 99.43
CA ILE A 34 -31.69 -11.92 98.46
C ILE A 34 -32.17 -11.27 97.16
N ASP A 35 -33.09 -10.31 97.24
CA ASP A 35 -33.60 -9.56 96.08
C ASP A 35 -32.46 -8.82 95.37
N ALA A 36 -31.55 -8.19 96.11
CA ALA A 36 -30.38 -7.53 95.52
C ALA A 36 -29.46 -8.52 94.79
N ARG A 37 -29.28 -9.74 95.30
CA ARG A 37 -28.52 -10.79 94.61
C ARG A 37 -29.25 -11.29 93.37
N GLU A 38 -30.55 -11.56 93.47
CA GLU A 38 -31.36 -12.02 92.35
C GLU A 38 -31.36 -10.99 91.22
N HIS A 39 -31.57 -9.73 91.55
CA HIS A 39 -31.57 -8.64 90.56
C HIS A 39 -30.20 -8.45 89.92
N ARG A 40 -29.11 -8.64 90.69
CA ARG A 40 -27.74 -8.53 90.18
C ARG A 40 -27.38 -9.71 89.26
N ILE A 41 -27.76 -10.93 89.62
CA ILE A 41 -27.59 -12.12 88.76
C ILE A 41 -28.41 -11.98 87.49
N ALA A 42 -29.68 -11.55 87.59
CA ALA A 42 -30.54 -11.32 86.44
C ALA A 42 -29.95 -10.25 85.51
N LYS A 43 -29.39 -9.17 86.06
CA LYS A 43 -28.71 -8.13 85.28
C LYS A 43 -27.43 -8.63 84.60
N GLU A 44 -26.61 -9.41 85.30
CA GLU A 44 -25.38 -9.99 84.74
C GLU A 44 -25.71 -10.99 83.61
N LEU A 45 -26.74 -11.84 83.79
CA LEU A 45 -27.25 -12.74 82.73
C LEU A 45 -27.78 -11.95 81.54
N ALA A 46 -28.62 -10.94 81.77
CA ALA A 46 -29.18 -10.11 80.70
C ALA A 46 -28.07 -9.36 79.93
N GLN A 47 -27.03 -8.87 80.61
CA GLN A 47 -25.87 -8.26 79.95
C GLN A 47 -25.05 -9.27 79.16
N ALA A 48 -24.85 -10.48 79.69
CA ALA A 48 -24.14 -11.55 78.98
C ALA A 48 -24.89 -11.97 77.70
N ASP A 49 -26.22 -12.15 77.79
CA ASP A 49 -27.06 -12.47 76.64
C ASP A 49 -27.09 -11.34 75.61
N ALA A 50 -27.22 -10.08 76.05
CA ALA A 50 -27.15 -8.93 75.16
C ALA A 50 -25.80 -8.83 74.44
N THR A 51 -24.70 -9.06 75.16
CA THR A 51 -23.33 -9.04 74.58
C THR A 51 -23.15 -10.18 73.58
N ARG A 52 -23.64 -11.39 73.91
CA ARG A 52 -23.59 -12.55 73.02
C ARG A 52 -24.39 -12.32 71.74
N ASN A 53 -25.61 -11.79 71.86
CA ASN A 53 -26.47 -11.47 70.72
C ASN A 53 -25.84 -10.38 69.84
N ALA A 54 -25.28 -9.33 70.45
CA ALA A 54 -24.56 -8.28 69.70
C ALA A 54 -23.34 -8.84 68.96
N ALA A 55 -22.55 -9.70 69.60
CA ALA A 55 -21.40 -10.35 68.97
C ALA A 55 -21.81 -11.28 67.81
N GLN A 56 -22.92 -12.02 67.95
CA GLN A 56 -23.47 -12.85 66.87
C GLN A 56 -24.00 -12.02 65.70
N ALA A 57 -24.69 -10.92 65.98
CA ALA A 57 -25.17 -10.00 64.97
C ALA A 57 -23.99 -9.38 64.19
N GLU A 58 -22.97 -8.89 64.89
CA GLU A 58 -21.77 -8.33 64.28
C GLU A 58 -21.01 -9.39 63.46
N GLN A 59 -20.87 -10.61 63.98
CA GLN A 59 -20.25 -11.70 63.22
C GLN A 59 -21.02 -12.03 61.94
N THR A 60 -22.35 -12.01 61.99
CA THR A 60 -23.20 -12.28 60.81
C THR A 60 -23.04 -11.18 59.79
N HIS A 61 -23.08 -9.92 60.24
CA HIS A 61 -22.89 -8.75 59.41
C HIS A 61 -21.50 -8.73 58.73
N PHE A 62 -20.42 -9.05 59.46
CA PHE A 62 -19.09 -9.17 58.86
C PHE A 62 -19.02 -10.28 57.81
N ARG A 63 -19.66 -11.43 58.05
CA ARG A 63 -19.70 -12.53 57.07
C ARG A 63 -20.45 -12.14 55.80
N GLU A 64 -21.58 -11.43 55.94
CA GLU A 64 -22.34 -10.92 54.80
C GLU A 64 -21.55 -9.89 54.00
N GLN A 65 -20.87 -8.95 54.68
CA GLN A 65 -20.01 -7.97 54.02
C GLN A 65 -18.84 -8.65 53.30
N GLN A 66 -18.23 -9.65 53.92
CA GLN A 66 -17.11 -10.37 53.30
C GLN A 66 -17.57 -11.14 52.07
N ALA A 67 -18.72 -11.82 52.13
CA ALA A 67 -19.31 -12.47 50.97
C ALA A 67 -19.66 -11.46 49.84
N ALA A 68 -20.17 -10.29 50.19
CA ALA A 68 -20.48 -9.23 49.23
C ALA A 68 -19.20 -8.66 48.57
N LEU A 69 -18.13 -8.47 49.36
CA LEU A 69 -16.82 -8.03 48.86
C LEU A 69 -16.19 -9.07 47.93
N ASP A 70 -16.25 -10.35 48.30
CA ASP A 70 -15.73 -11.44 47.47
C ASP A 70 -16.50 -11.51 46.14
N ALA A 71 -17.83 -11.43 46.18
CA ALA A 71 -18.66 -11.41 44.97
C ALA A 71 -18.38 -10.18 44.08
N GLN A 72 -18.21 -8.98 44.66
CA GLN A 72 -17.82 -7.79 43.91
C GLN A 72 -16.44 -7.94 43.29
N ARG A 73 -15.50 -8.53 44.01
CA ARG A 73 -14.13 -8.74 43.53
C ARG A 73 -14.10 -9.72 42.37
N GLU A 74 -14.82 -10.83 42.47
CA GLU A 74 -14.98 -11.79 41.37
C GLU A 74 -15.63 -11.14 40.15
N ALA A 75 -16.70 -10.36 40.34
CA ALA A 75 -17.36 -9.64 39.26
C ALA A 75 -16.40 -8.65 38.58
N LEU A 76 -15.64 -7.87 39.35
CA LEU A 76 -14.68 -6.91 38.82
C LEU A 76 -13.56 -7.61 38.03
N LEU A 77 -13.03 -8.71 38.56
CA LEU A 77 -12.01 -9.51 37.87
C LEU A 77 -12.54 -10.15 36.59
N ALA A 78 -13.78 -10.65 36.60
CA ALA A 78 -14.43 -11.21 35.42
C ALA A 78 -14.62 -10.14 34.33
N THR A 79 -15.09 -8.94 34.70
CA THR A 79 -15.23 -7.80 33.77
C THR A 79 -13.86 -7.38 33.23
N ALA A 80 -12.86 -7.19 34.08
CA ALA A 80 -11.51 -6.81 33.66
C ALA A 80 -10.88 -7.85 32.71
N THR A 81 -11.11 -9.13 32.96
CA THR A 81 -10.63 -10.23 32.08
C THR A 81 -11.36 -10.20 30.74
N ALA A 82 -12.68 -10.03 30.74
CA ALA A 82 -13.46 -9.94 29.51
C ALA A 82 -13.08 -8.72 28.65
N GLU A 83 -12.83 -7.57 29.28
CA GLU A 83 -12.35 -6.36 28.61
C GLU A 83 -10.94 -6.55 28.04
N ALA A 84 -10.03 -7.16 28.81
CA ALA A 84 -8.68 -7.47 28.34
C ALA A 84 -8.70 -8.44 27.15
N ASP A 85 -9.55 -9.47 27.18
CA ASP A 85 -9.72 -10.41 26.07
C ASP A 85 -10.32 -9.74 24.84
N ALA A 86 -11.30 -8.85 25.02
CA ALA A 86 -11.91 -8.10 23.93
C ALA A 86 -10.91 -7.16 23.28
N GLU A 87 -10.13 -6.42 24.07
CA GLU A 87 -9.09 -5.53 23.56
C GLU A 87 -7.95 -6.33 22.92
N GLY A 88 -7.54 -7.45 23.51
CA GLY A 88 -6.56 -8.36 22.91
C GLY A 88 -6.99 -8.86 21.54
N LYS A 89 -8.24 -9.28 21.39
CA LYS A 89 -8.81 -9.67 20.08
C LYS A 89 -8.83 -8.49 19.10
N ARG A 90 -9.22 -7.29 19.56
CA ARG A 90 -9.24 -6.08 18.72
C ARG A 90 -7.84 -5.72 18.21
N LEU A 91 -6.82 -5.81 19.08
CA LEU A 91 -5.43 -5.54 18.72
C LEU A 91 -4.88 -6.56 17.73
N ILE A 92 -5.19 -7.85 17.93
CA ILE A 92 -4.79 -8.91 16.98
C ILE A 92 -5.44 -8.69 15.62
N GLU A 93 -6.73 -8.35 15.59
CA GLU A 93 -7.44 -8.11 14.32
C GLU A 93 -6.90 -6.85 13.61
N ALA A 94 -6.66 -5.76 14.35
CA ALA A 94 -6.02 -4.57 13.81
C ALA A 94 -4.59 -4.85 13.28
N ALA A 95 -3.82 -5.71 13.96
CA ALA A 95 -2.50 -6.12 13.50
C ALA A 95 -2.59 -6.95 12.21
N ARG A 96 -3.56 -7.86 12.09
CA ARG A 96 -3.82 -8.63 10.87
C ARG A 96 -4.19 -7.74 9.70
N GLN A 97 -5.11 -6.80 9.90
CA GLN A 97 -5.52 -5.86 8.86
C GLN A 97 -4.33 -5.04 8.35
N ARG A 98 -3.51 -4.49 9.26
CA ARG A 98 -2.29 -3.77 8.89
C ARG A 98 -1.28 -4.63 8.14
N ALA A 99 -1.13 -5.91 8.54
CA ALA A 99 -0.25 -6.84 7.84
C ALA A 99 -0.75 -7.10 6.41
N THR A 100 -2.05 -7.35 6.23
CA THR A 100 -2.64 -7.54 4.89
C THR A 100 -2.53 -6.29 4.03
N GLU A 101 -2.76 -5.10 4.59
CA GLU A 101 -2.56 -3.83 3.88
C GLU A 101 -1.10 -3.63 3.45
N LEU A 102 -0.16 -3.96 4.32
CA LEU A 102 1.28 -3.87 4.03
C LEU A 102 1.67 -4.85 2.93
N GLU A 103 1.19 -6.09 2.98
CA GLU A 103 1.43 -7.12 1.95
C GLU A 103 0.85 -6.70 0.59
N ALA A 104 -0.38 -6.17 0.57
CA ALA A 104 -1.00 -5.66 -0.64
C ALA A 104 -0.20 -4.49 -1.24
N HIS A 105 0.18 -3.53 -0.41
CA HIS A 105 0.99 -2.38 -0.82
C HIS A 105 2.38 -2.81 -1.31
N GLN A 106 3.02 -3.78 -0.65
CA GLN A 106 4.31 -4.32 -1.06
C GLN A 106 4.22 -5.06 -2.40
N THR A 107 3.17 -5.86 -2.60
CA THR A 107 2.91 -6.56 -3.87
C THR A 107 2.69 -5.57 -5.00
N GLN A 108 1.89 -4.53 -4.78
CA GLN A 108 1.67 -3.47 -5.75
C GLN A 108 2.97 -2.74 -6.08
N ARG A 109 3.77 -2.38 -5.08
CA ARG A 109 5.07 -1.73 -5.28
C ARG A 109 6.03 -2.61 -6.09
N LEU A 110 6.11 -3.90 -5.80
CA LEU A 110 6.95 -4.84 -6.54
C LEU A 110 6.48 -4.97 -8.00
N ALA A 111 5.17 -5.02 -8.25
CA ALA A 111 4.61 -5.06 -9.61
C ALA A 111 4.92 -3.78 -10.40
N THR A 112 4.80 -2.61 -9.76
CA THR A 112 5.17 -1.33 -10.38
C THR A 112 6.67 -1.26 -10.66
N GLN A 113 7.52 -1.68 -9.72
CA GLN A 113 8.98 -1.71 -9.89
C GLN A 113 9.40 -2.68 -11.00
N ALA A 114 8.80 -3.87 -11.07
CA ALA A 114 9.07 -4.84 -12.12
C ALA A 114 8.68 -4.29 -13.51
N THR A 115 7.51 -3.65 -13.61
CA THR A 115 7.07 -3.00 -14.86
C THR A 115 8.03 -1.88 -15.27
N ALA A 116 8.41 -1.00 -14.34
CA ALA A 116 9.35 0.09 -14.60
C ALA A 116 10.73 -0.41 -15.02
N LEU A 117 11.25 -1.45 -14.35
CA LEU A 117 12.52 -2.07 -14.70
C LEU A 117 12.48 -2.69 -16.10
N ARG A 118 11.40 -3.41 -16.43
CA ARG A 118 11.20 -4.01 -17.75
C ARG A 118 11.18 -2.95 -18.85
N GLN A 119 10.49 -1.83 -18.61
CA GLN A 119 10.43 -0.73 -19.56
C GLN A 119 11.82 -0.08 -19.74
N ALA A 120 12.50 0.25 -18.64
CA ALA A 120 13.84 0.83 -18.71
C ALA A 120 14.85 -0.10 -19.41
N LEU A 121 14.75 -1.41 -19.17
CA LEU A 121 15.59 -2.40 -19.84
C LEU A 121 15.27 -2.50 -21.34
N ALA A 122 13.98 -2.46 -21.71
CA ALA A 122 13.57 -2.50 -23.11
C ALA A 122 14.05 -1.26 -23.87
N GLU A 123 13.88 -0.06 -23.31
CA GLU A 123 14.35 1.21 -23.89
C GLU A 123 15.88 1.20 -24.08
N ARG A 124 16.62 0.76 -23.05
CA ARG A 124 18.09 0.67 -23.13
C ARG A 124 18.54 -0.36 -24.15
N THR A 125 17.93 -1.55 -24.16
CA THR A 125 18.25 -2.61 -25.14
C THR A 125 17.96 -2.15 -26.55
N GLN A 126 16.83 -1.46 -26.76
CA GLN A 126 16.46 -0.87 -28.04
C GLN A 126 17.57 0.07 -28.51
N HIS A 127 17.96 1.03 -27.68
CA HIS A 127 19.00 1.99 -28.01
C HIS A 127 20.33 1.33 -28.39
N GLU A 128 20.81 0.39 -27.57
CA GLU A 128 22.08 -0.32 -27.79
C GLU A 128 22.04 -1.17 -29.07
N VAL A 129 20.95 -1.91 -29.31
CA VAL A 129 20.81 -2.74 -30.53
C VAL A 129 20.84 -1.86 -31.78
N PHE A 130 20.08 -0.77 -31.82
CA PHE A 130 20.10 0.12 -32.98
C PHE A 130 21.44 0.85 -33.14
N ALA A 131 22.12 1.21 -32.04
CA ALA A 131 23.46 1.77 -32.11
C ALA A 131 24.47 0.78 -32.71
N VAL A 132 24.43 -0.49 -32.27
CA VAL A 132 25.28 -1.56 -32.83
C VAL A 132 24.93 -1.84 -34.29
N CYS A 133 23.65 -1.90 -34.66
CA CYS A 133 23.22 -2.06 -36.05
C CYS A 133 23.71 -0.91 -36.93
N ARG A 134 23.55 0.34 -36.50
CA ARG A 134 24.06 1.52 -37.23
C ARG A 134 25.57 1.45 -37.42
N LYS A 135 26.32 1.11 -36.36
CA LYS A 135 27.77 0.97 -36.43
C LYS A 135 28.20 -0.16 -37.36
N ALA A 136 27.61 -1.35 -37.22
CA ALA A 136 27.92 -2.48 -38.08
C ALA A 136 27.59 -2.20 -39.55
N LEU A 137 26.45 -1.57 -39.84
CA LEU A 137 26.09 -1.18 -41.20
C LEU A 137 27.01 -0.09 -41.77
N GLY A 138 27.50 0.83 -40.92
CA GLY A 138 28.55 1.77 -41.29
C GLY A 138 29.89 1.08 -41.60
N ASP A 139 30.31 0.13 -40.76
CA ASP A 139 31.55 -0.63 -40.93
C ASP A 139 31.50 -1.57 -42.17
N LEU A 140 30.31 -2.07 -42.54
CA LEU A 140 30.09 -2.95 -43.70
C LEU A 140 29.71 -2.21 -44.99
N ALA A 141 29.55 -0.88 -44.96
CA ALA A 141 29.28 -0.08 -46.14
C ALA A 141 30.54 0.04 -47.01
N ASP A 142 30.83 -1.02 -47.77
CA ASP A 142 31.89 -1.05 -48.76
C ASP A 142 31.43 -0.48 -50.12
N ALA A 143 32.38 -0.23 -51.01
CA ALA A 143 32.12 0.30 -52.35
C ALA A 143 31.12 -0.54 -53.19
N GLY A 144 30.95 -1.83 -52.87
CA GLY A 144 30.00 -2.71 -53.53
C GLY A 144 28.55 -2.48 -53.07
N LEU A 145 28.35 -2.26 -51.76
CA LEU A 145 27.06 -1.87 -51.21
C LEU A 145 26.67 -0.46 -51.67
N GLU A 146 27.64 0.47 -51.66
CA GLU A 146 27.48 1.85 -52.12
C GLU A 146 26.91 1.96 -53.55
N SER A 147 27.48 1.23 -54.51
CA SER A 147 26.96 1.24 -55.89
C SER A 147 25.56 0.60 -56.01
N ARG A 148 25.28 -0.47 -55.23
CA ARG A 148 23.93 -1.04 -55.16
C ARG A 148 22.91 -0.07 -54.57
N MET A 149 23.32 0.74 -53.61
CA MET A 149 22.49 1.79 -53.04
C MET A 149 22.14 2.88 -54.06
N VAL A 150 23.11 3.29 -54.88
CA VAL A 150 22.86 4.21 -56.01
C VAL A 150 21.83 3.62 -56.97
N ALA A 151 21.99 2.34 -57.35
CA ALA A 151 21.06 1.68 -58.26
C ALA A 151 19.63 1.58 -57.68
N THR A 152 19.49 1.30 -56.38
CA THR A 152 18.18 1.30 -55.69
C THR A 152 17.59 2.71 -55.63
N PHE A 153 18.39 3.72 -55.36
CA PHE A 153 17.95 5.11 -55.33
C PHE A 153 17.41 5.57 -56.69
N VAL A 154 18.13 5.28 -57.79
CA VAL A 154 17.69 5.59 -59.16
C VAL A 154 16.35 4.92 -59.47
N ARG A 155 16.20 3.62 -59.12
CA ARG A 155 14.95 2.89 -59.32
C ARG A 155 13.79 3.50 -58.52
N ARG A 156 14.05 3.92 -57.29
CA ARG A 156 13.02 4.56 -56.45
C ARG A 156 12.61 5.92 -57.00
N LEU A 157 13.57 6.70 -57.52
CA LEU A 157 13.29 7.98 -58.18
C LEU A 157 12.35 7.80 -59.39
N GLN A 158 12.54 6.72 -60.15
CA GLN A 158 11.68 6.35 -61.26
C GLN A 158 10.27 5.97 -60.81
N ALA A 159 10.16 5.20 -59.73
CA ALA A 159 8.86 4.78 -59.18
C ALA A 159 8.09 5.94 -58.52
N ALA A 160 8.78 6.85 -57.85
CA ALA A 160 8.21 8.03 -57.19
C ALA A 160 7.47 8.98 -58.15
N ARG A 161 7.77 8.90 -59.46
CA ARG A 161 7.03 9.61 -60.52
C ARG A 161 5.56 9.18 -60.59
N ALA A 162 5.24 7.95 -60.20
CA ALA A 162 3.89 7.37 -60.28
C ALA A 162 3.13 7.45 -58.94
N THR A 163 3.70 8.07 -57.91
CA THR A 163 3.19 8.07 -56.53
C THR A 163 2.99 9.49 -55.98
N ASP A 164 2.55 9.60 -54.73
CA ASP A 164 2.29 10.87 -54.01
C ASP A 164 3.53 11.80 -53.91
N GLU A 165 4.73 11.29 -54.16
CA GLU A 165 5.99 12.06 -54.21
C GLU A 165 6.13 12.90 -55.50
N ALA A 166 5.24 12.75 -56.48
CA ALA A 166 5.26 13.49 -57.76
C ALA A 166 5.20 15.02 -57.58
N ALA A 167 4.51 15.51 -56.54
CA ALA A 167 4.45 16.93 -56.23
C ALA A 167 5.80 17.51 -55.75
N LEU A 168 6.58 16.72 -55.00
CA LEU A 168 7.94 17.07 -54.58
C LEU A 168 8.87 17.09 -55.80
N LEU A 169 8.73 16.10 -56.68
CA LEU A 169 9.50 16.02 -57.92
C LEU A 169 9.22 17.19 -58.88
N ALA A 170 7.98 17.70 -58.92
CA ALA A 170 7.64 18.89 -59.69
C ALA A 170 8.28 20.18 -59.14
N GLY A 171 8.46 20.27 -57.82
CA GLY A 171 9.17 21.37 -57.15
C GLY A 171 10.62 21.47 -57.62
N PHE A 172 11.30 20.34 -57.80
CA PHE A 172 12.68 20.28 -58.31
C PHE A 172 12.84 20.79 -59.75
N LYS A 173 11.81 20.66 -60.61
CA LYS A 173 11.84 21.17 -62.00
C LYS A 173 11.70 22.68 -62.09
N THR A 174 10.97 23.28 -61.14
CA THR A 174 10.60 24.70 -61.16
C THR A 174 11.58 25.55 -60.34
N SER A 175 12.42 24.91 -59.53
CA SER A 175 13.43 25.55 -58.70
C SER A 175 14.59 26.12 -59.54
N VAL A 176 15.00 27.33 -59.20
CA VAL A 176 16.20 27.99 -59.76
C VAL A 176 17.45 27.68 -58.92
N ALA A 177 17.27 27.12 -57.72
CA ALA A 177 18.36 26.79 -56.81
C ALA A 177 19.15 25.57 -57.32
N PRO A 178 20.48 25.52 -57.10
CA PRO A 178 21.31 24.41 -57.54
C PRO A 178 20.82 23.09 -56.94
N LEU A 179 20.69 22.08 -57.79
CA LEU A 179 20.40 20.72 -57.40
C LEU A 179 21.66 20.10 -56.78
N VAL A 180 21.59 19.68 -55.52
CA VAL A 180 22.70 19.06 -54.81
C VAL A 180 22.36 17.59 -54.53
N VAL A 181 23.22 16.69 -54.99
CA VAL A 181 23.19 15.28 -54.62
C VAL A 181 24.18 15.07 -53.49
N ARG A 182 23.69 14.68 -52.33
CA ARG A 182 24.50 14.39 -51.14
C ARG A 182 24.59 12.89 -50.94
N SER A 183 25.80 12.38 -50.83
CA SER A 183 26.05 10.97 -50.54
C SER A 183 26.95 10.82 -49.33
N ALA A 184 26.73 9.77 -48.54
CA ALA A 184 27.59 9.42 -47.40
C ALA A 184 29.03 9.06 -47.82
N PHE A 185 29.23 8.76 -49.10
CA PHE A 185 30.47 8.25 -49.69
C PHE A 185 30.79 8.97 -51.00
N ALA A 186 32.02 8.79 -51.50
CA ALA A 186 32.42 9.35 -52.80
C ALA A 186 31.82 8.51 -53.94
N LEU A 187 30.85 9.08 -54.67
CA LEU A 187 30.27 8.40 -55.83
C LEU A 187 31.30 8.20 -56.94
N SER A 188 31.34 6.98 -57.50
CA SER A 188 32.13 6.66 -58.69
C SER A 188 31.62 7.42 -59.92
N ASP A 189 32.45 7.55 -60.96
CA ASP A 189 32.04 8.23 -62.20
C ASP A 189 30.84 7.55 -62.87
N ALA A 190 30.76 6.22 -62.78
CA ALA A 190 29.63 5.44 -63.28
C ALA A 190 28.34 5.74 -62.50
N ASP A 191 28.43 5.82 -61.17
CA ASP A 191 27.28 6.11 -60.30
C ASP A 191 26.81 7.57 -60.47
N ARG A 192 27.74 8.53 -60.60
CA ARG A 192 27.43 9.93 -60.91
C ARG A 192 26.69 10.05 -62.23
N ALA A 193 27.17 9.36 -63.27
CA ALA A 193 26.53 9.33 -64.58
C ALA A 193 25.12 8.71 -64.52
N ALA A 194 24.94 7.63 -63.75
CA ALA A 194 23.63 6.99 -63.57
C ALA A 194 22.62 7.91 -62.87
N VAL A 195 23.03 8.59 -61.80
CA VAL A 195 22.18 9.56 -61.09
C VAL A 195 21.87 10.76 -61.99
N GLN A 196 22.86 11.28 -62.70
CA GLN A 196 22.65 12.40 -63.63
C GLN A 196 21.72 12.04 -64.78
N ALA A 197 21.84 10.82 -65.33
CA ALA A 197 20.92 10.31 -66.35
C ALA A 197 19.50 10.19 -65.80
N ALA A 198 19.31 9.61 -64.60
CA ALA A 198 17.99 9.52 -63.97
C ALA A 198 17.37 10.91 -63.71
N LEU A 199 18.15 11.87 -63.22
CA LEU A 199 17.68 13.25 -63.01
C LEU A 199 17.28 13.95 -64.32
N LYS A 200 18.00 13.68 -65.41
CA LYS A 200 17.72 14.29 -66.72
C LYS A 200 16.57 13.60 -67.45
N ASP A 201 16.61 12.28 -67.54
CA ASP A 201 15.72 11.48 -68.38
C ASP A 201 14.39 11.20 -67.66
N ASP A 202 14.42 10.94 -66.35
CA ASP A 202 13.21 10.60 -65.59
C ASP A 202 12.54 11.83 -64.98
N LEU A 203 13.33 12.81 -64.53
CA LEU A 203 12.81 14.05 -63.92
C LEU A 203 12.82 15.25 -64.87
N GLY A 204 13.49 15.21 -66.02
CA GLY A 204 13.53 16.34 -66.95
C GLY A 204 14.27 17.55 -66.40
N ILE A 205 15.15 17.36 -65.40
CA ILE A 205 15.94 18.44 -64.80
C ILE A 205 17.18 18.65 -65.68
N ALA A 206 17.24 19.78 -66.39
CA ALA A 206 18.34 20.08 -67.31
C ALA A 206 19.62 20.57 -66.60
N GLN A 207 19.50 20.99 -65.33
CA GLN A 207 20.65 21.44 -64.53
C GLN A 207 21.51 20.25 -64.11
N ALA A 208 22.83 20.38 -64.27
CA ALA A 208 23.76 19.38 -63.76
C ALA A 208 23.79 19.42 -62.21
N PRO A 209 23.60 18.27 -61.54
CA PRO A 209 23.68 18.21 -60.09
C PRO A 209 25.09 18.47 -59.59
N GLN A 210 25.21 19.17 -58.47
CA GLN A 210 26.44 19.24 -57.69
C GLN A 210 26.50 18.05 -56.74
N PHE A 211 27.63 17.33 -56.72
CA PHE A 211 27.81 16.19 -55.85
C PHE A 211 28.61 16.60 -54.61
N GLU A 212 28.02 16.41 -53.44
CA GLU A 212 28.64 16.67 -52.15
C GLU A 212 28.74 15.39 -51.32
N ILE A 213 29.84 15.26 -50.56
CA ILE A 213 30.01 14.17 -49.59
C ILE A 213 29.51 14.67 -48.24
N ALA A 214 28.52 13.97 -47.69
CA ALA A 214 27.91 14.25 -46.39
C ALA A 214 28.20 13.08 -45.43
N SER A 215 29.37 13.11 -44.79
CA SER A 215 29.89 12.03 -43.93
C SER A 215 29.13 11.88 -42.59
N ASP A 216 28.20 12.78 -42.31
CA ASP A 216 27.30 12.74 -41.14
C ASP A 216 26.13 11.75 -41.34
N ARG A 217 25.96 11.19 -42.54
CA ARG A 217 24.89 10.23 -42.86
C ARG A 217 25.43 8.80 -42.92
N VAL A 218 24.71 7.87 -42.31
CA VAL A 218 25.02 6.43 -42.41
C VAL A 218 24.42 5.90 -43.70
N ALA A 219 25.28 5.57 -44.67
CA ALA A 219 24.95 4.86 -45.90
C ALA A 219 23.64 5.37 -46.54
N GLY A 220 23.69 6.51 -47.23
CA GLY A 220 22.52 7.14 -47.85
C GLY A 220 22.86 8.07 -49.01
N ILE A 221 21.86 8.30 -49.87
CA ILE A 221 21.91 9.24 -51.00
C ILE A 221 20.65 10.12 -50.95
N GLU A 222 20.84 11.42 -51.11
CA GLU A 222 19.76 12.41 -51.10
C GLU A 222 19.94 13.41 -52.24
N ILE A 223 18.83 13.84 -52.83
CA ILE A 223 18.75 14.99 -53.72
C ILE A 223 18.07 16.12 -52.95
N ALA A 224 18.69 17.30 -52.92
CA ALA A 224 18.12 18.49 -52.29
C ALA A 224 18.16 19.71 -53.24
N SER A 225 17.13 20.55 -53.19
CA SER A 225 17.08 21.87 -53.83
C SER A 225 16.03 22.75 -53.15
N ALA A 226 16.33 24.04 -52.96
CA ALA A 226 15.41 25.05 -52.41
C ALA A 226 14.66 24.65 -51.12
N GLY A 227 15.31 23.92 -50.21
CA GLY A 227 14.71 23.48 -48.93
C GLY A 227 13.81 22.25 -49.03
N GLN A 228 13.67 21.66 -50.22
CA GLN A 228 13.06 20.34 -50.42
C GLN A 228 14.17 19.30 -50.57
N ALA A 229 13.99 18.13 -49.97
CA ALA A 229 14.93 17.03 -50.06
C ALA A 229 14.19 15.71 -50.26
N LEU A 230 14.73 14.86 -51.13
CA LEU A 230 14.28 13.50 -51.37
C LEU A 230 15.49 12.59 -51.26
N GLY A 231 15.53 11.78 -50.22
CA GLY A 231 16.65 10.90 -49.94
C GLY A 231 16.22 9.54 -49.44
N TRP A 232 17.18 8.63 -49.48
CA TRP A 232 17.02 7.28 -48.99
C TRP A 232 18.34 6.82 -48.37
N SER A 233 18.26 6.36 -47.14
CA SER A 233 19.39 5.80 -46.40
C SER A 233 18.98 4.53 -45.66
N ILE A 234 19.98 3.70 -45.32
CA ILE A 234 19.76 2.57 -44.42
C ILE A 234 19.36 3.07 -43.02
N ALA A 235 19.81 4.26 -42.62
CA ALA A 235 19.40 4.90 -41.39
C ALA A 235 17.88 5.14 -41.35
N ASP A 236 17.25 5.50 -42.48
CA ASP A 236 15.80 5.74 -42.54
C ASP A 236 15.00 4.46 -42.22
N TYR A 237 15.47 3.27 -42.64
CA TYR A 237 14.84 2.00 -42.26
C TYR A 237 15.04 1.67 -40.79
N LEU A 238 16.24 1.93 -40.27
CA LEU A 238 16.51 1.71 -38.84
C LEU A 238 15.66 2.66 -38.00
N ASP A 239 15.44 3.89 -38.42
CA ASP A 239 14.60 4.86 -37.73
C ASP A 239 13.12 4.48 -37.83
N ALA A 240 12.64 4.03 -38.99
CA ALA A 240 11.28 3.50 -39.15
C ALA A 240 11.05 2.25 -38.29
N LEU A 241 12.00 1.30 -38.27
CA LEU A 241 11.94 0.11 -37.43
C LEU A 241 12.03 0.48 -35.94
N GLN A 242 12.89 1.44 -35.57
CA GLN A 242 13.01 1.95 -34.21
C GLN A 242 11.67 2.57 -33.77
N ALA A 243 11.02 3.37 -34.62
CA ALA A 243 9.71 3.95 -34.33
C ALA A 243 8.64 2.86 -34.13
N SER A 244 8.57 1.84 -35.01
CA SER A 244 7.64 0.71 -34.84
C SER A 244 7.90 -0.10 -33.57
N VAL A 245 9.17 -0.32 -33.22
CA VAL A 245 9.54 -1.01 -31.97
C VAL A 245 9.19 -0.18 -30.74
N THR A 246 9.43 1.14 -30.77
CA THR A 246 9.03 2.05 -29.68
C THR A 246 7.52 2.06 -29.49
N GLU A 247 6.75 2.12 -30.58
CA GLU A 247 5.28 2.07 -30.52
C GLU A 247 4.79 0.76 -29.90
N LEU A 248 5.39 -0.37 -30.28
CA LEU A 248 5.04 -1.69 -29.75
C LEU A 248 5.43 -1.85 -28.27
N LEU A 249 6.53 -1.24 -27.84
CA LEU A 249 6.97 -1.22 -26.44
C LEU A 249 6.16 -0.25 -25.57
N ALA A 250 5.64 0.83 -26.16
CA ALA A 250 4.78 1.81 -25.49
C ALA A 250 3.33 1.35 -25.38
N ALA A 251 2.88 0.43 -26.24
CA ALA A 251 1.55 -0.16 -26.15
C ALA A 251 1.40 -0.96 -24.84
N PRO A 252 0.30 -0.76 -24.08
CA PRO A 252 0.03 -1.58 -22.91
C PRO A 252 -0.05 -3.05 -23.34
N ALA A 253 0.55 -3.94 -22.55
CA ALA A 253 0.54 -5.36 -22.84
C ALA A 253 -0.92 -5.83 -23.02
N PRO A 254 -1.28 -6.48 -24.14
CA PRO A 254 -2.62 -7.01 -24.31
C PRO A 254 -2.89 -8.05 -23.21
N PRO A 255 -4.15 -8.18 -22.75
CA PRO A 255 -4.51 -9.21 -21.78
C PRO A 255 -4.08 -10.59 -22.30
N ALA A 256 -3.59 -11.44 -21.39
CA ALA A 256 -3.05 -12.76 -21.72
C ALA A 256 -4.11 -13.58 -22.49
N GLY A 257 -3.93 -13.69 -23.81
CA GLY A 257 -4.84 -14.42 -24.69
C GLY A 257 -5.03 -13.83 -26.09
N GLU A 258 -4.74 -12.55 -26.31
CA GLU A 258 -4.91 -11.93 -27.63
C GLU A 258 -3.61 -11.82 -28.43
N ALA A 259 -3.77 -11.95 -29.75
CA ALA A 259 -2.74 -12.24 -30.73
C ALA A 259 -1.49 -11.34 -30.66
N LYS A 260 -0.33 -11.96 -30.93
CA LYS A 260 0.99 -11.30 -31.00
C LYS A 260 0.90 -9.99 -31.81
N PRO A 261 1.34 -8.85 -31.26
CA PRO A 261 1.39 -7.61 -32.03
C PRO A 261 2.33 -7.83 -33.23
N SER A 262 1.76 -7.68 -34.42
CA SER A 262 2.50 -7.84 -35.68
C SER A 262 3.20 -6.52 -35.99
N ILE A 263 4.51 -6.56 -36.23
CA ILE A 263 5.28 -5.39 -36.66
C ILE A 263 4.77 -5.00 -38.06
N LYS A 264 3.88 -4.01 -38.14
CA LYS A 264 3.56 -3.35 -39.40
C LYS A 264 4.66 -2.35 -39.68
N LEU A 265 5.77 -2.84 -40.24
CA LEU A 265 6.79 -1.93 -40.74
C LEU A 265 6.12 -1.06 -41.79
N LYS A 266 5.99 0.25 -41.53
CA LYS A 266 5.67 1.22 -42.57
C LYS A 266 6.97 1.47 -43.34
N VAL A 267 7.41 0.41 -44.01
CA VAL A 267 8.51 0.46 -44.98
C VAL A 267 8.15 1.60 -45.93
N PRO A 268 9.07 2.54 -46.24
CA PRO A 268 8.91 3.39 -47.41
C PRO A 268 8.57 2.45 -48.57
N THR A 269 7.34 2.56 -49.05
CA THR A 269 6.68 1.46 -49.75
C THR A 269 7.52 1.05 -50.96
N ASP A 270 7.87 -0.23 -51.05
CA ASP A 270 8.34 -0.83 -52.29
C ASP A 270 7.22 -0.63 -53.31
N ALA A 271 7.36 0.40 -54.14
CA ALA A 271 6.73 0.39 -55.45
C ALA A 271 7.50 -0.67 -56.25
N GLY A 272 6.89 -1.86 -56.35
CA GLY A 272 7.41 -2.99 -57.11
C GLY A 272 7.65 -2.68 -58.58
#